data_AF-A0A923X783-F1
#
_entry.id   AF-A0A923X783-F1
#
_cell.length_a   1.000
_cell.length_b   1.000
_cell.length_c   1.000
_cell.angle_alpha   90.00
_cell.angle_beta   90.00
_cell.angle_gamma   90.00
#
_symmetry.space_group_name_H-M   'P 1'
#
loop_
_entity.id
_entity.type
_entity.pdbx_description
1 polymer ?
#
loop_
_entity_poly.entity_id
_entity_poly.type
_entity_poly.pdbx_seq_one_letter_code
_entity_poly.pdbx_strand_id
1 'polypeptide(L)'
;MKRNDSSGFTLIELLISSGLSLIVLGIGAGIFVNGIRTQEIAQTVTTAANTAQQVVRSIQTGVRNASAITVTSDPVAGTQLLMARTVGSDPRTTAASCQAWYYTPTNGGSVYTKRTTPASVIALPSGGPQGIWTLLGSGISPSDPATGKVFNAPSGGRVELKFDVAAGSHPYVLMNTMTYISLSATVSSPCF
;
A
#
# COMPACT_ATOMS: atom_id res chain seq x y z
N MET A 1 60.94 -40.65 14.77
CA MET A 1 60.60 -41.22 13.45
C MET A 1 59.10 -41.49 13.45
N LYS A 2 58.31 -40.56 12.90
CA LYS A 2 56.83 -40.56 12.99
C LYS A 2 56.31 -41.30 11.75
N ARG A 3 55.72 -42.48 11.95
CA ARG A 3 55.19 -43.32 10.87
C ARG A 3 53.88 -42.68 10.39
N ASN A 4 53.86 -42.18 9.16
CA ASN A 4 52.62 -41.75 8.53
C ASN A 4 51.89 -43.00 8.07
N ASP A 5 50.90 -43.46 8.85
CA ASP A 5 49.96 -44.49 8.40
C ASP A 5 49.13 -43.91 7.25
N SER A 6 49.56 -44.23 6.03
CA SER A 6 48.82 -43.93 4.80
C SER A 6 47.80 -45.04 4.60
N SER A 7 46.74 -45.03 5.40
CA SER A 7 45.62 -45.97 5.22
C SER A 7 44.78 -45.48 4.04
N GLY A 8 44.84 -46.19 2.92
CA GLY A 8 44.06 -45.89 1.73
C GLY A 8 42.57 -46.19 1.95
N PHE A 9 41.69 -45.32 1.45
CA PHE A 9 40.24 -45.53 1.51
C PHE A 9 39.83 -46.72 0.65
N THR A 10 38.91 -47.54 1.18
CA THR A 10 38.32 -48.63 0.41
C THR A 10 37.25 -48.09 -0.55
N LEU A 11 37.04 -48.78 -1.68
CA LEU A 11 36.10 -48.34 -2.73
C LEU A 11 34.66 -48.24 -2.20
N ILE A 12 34.28 -49.13 -1.26
CA ILE A 12 32.99 -49.10 -0.57
C ILE A 12 32.84 -47.86 0.33
N GLU A 13 33.91 -47.40 0.96
CA GLU A 13 33.91 -46.26 1.88
C GLU A 13 33.80 -44.93 1.13
N LEU A 14 34.39 -44.82 -0.07
CA LEU A 14 34.17 -43.71 -0.99
C LEU A 14 32.72 -43.68 -1.52
N LEU A 15 32.11 -44.84 -1.78
CA LEU A 15 30.70 -44.93 -2.20
C LEU A 15 29.75 -44.50 -1.07
N ILE A 16 30.00 -44.95 0.16
CA ILE A 16 29.21 -44.56 1.33
C ILE A 16 29.37 -43.05 1.60
N SER A 17 30.59 -42.53 1.53
CA SER A 17 30.87 -41.10 1.77
C SER A 17 30.21 -40.20 0.72
N SER A 18 30.26 -40.58 -0.56
CA SER A 18 29.58 -39.83 -1.63
C SER A 18 28.06 -39.91 -1.50
N GLY A 19 27.49 -41.07 -1.14
CA GLY A 19 26.07 -41.21 -0.86
C GLY A 19 25.60 -40.33 0.30
N LEU A 20 26.34 -40.33 1.42
CA LEU A 20 26.08 -39.46 2.57
C LEU A 20 26.18 -37.97 2.20
N SER A 21 27.18 -37.59 1.39
CA SER A 21 27.35 -36.21 0.93
C SER A 21 26.16 -35.72 0.10
N LEU A 22 25.64 -36.56 -0.82
CA LEU A 22 24.45 -36.23 -1.61
C LEU A 22 23.20 -36.03 -0.73
N ILE A 23 23.03 -36.85 0.31
CA ILE A 23 21.92 -36.70 1.26
C ILE A 23 22.02 -35.37 2.00
N VAL A 24 23.20 -35.03 2.52
CA VAL A 24 23.42 -33.75 3.23
C VAL A 24 23.20 -32.56 2.30
N LEU A 25 23.72 -32.62 1.06
CA LEU A 25 23.48 -31.59 0.05
C LEU A 25 22.01 -31.47 -0.30
N GLY A 26 21.27 -32.57 -0.40
CA GLY A 26 19.82 -32.57 -0.66
C GLY A 26 19.03 -31.88 0.45
N ILE A 27 19.35 -32.17 1.71
CA ILE A 27 18.74 -31.49 2.86
C ILE A 27 19.09 -30.00 2.85
N GLY A 28 20.35 -29.65 2.63
CA GLY A 28 20.82 -28.27 2.54
C GLY A 28 20.12 -27.49 1.42
N ALA A 29 19.98 -28.09 0.25
CA ALA A 29 19.28 -27.51 -0.89
C ALA A 29 17.79 -27.29 -0.58
N GLY A 30 17.12 -28.24 0.09
CA GLY A 30 15.73 -28.09 0.49
C GLY A 30 15.51 -26.92 1.46
N ILE A 31 16.37 -26.79 2.47
CA ILE A 31 16.32 -25.66 3.41
C ILE A 31 16.56 -24.33 2.69
N PHE A 32 17.54 -24.30 1.79
CA PHE A 32 17.86 -23.09 1.01
C PHE A 32 16.68 -22.62 0.14
N VAL A 33 16.05 -23.53 -0.59
CA VAL A 33 14.87 -23.21 -1.44
C VAL A 33 13.71 -22.69 -0.59
N ASN A 34 13.46 -23.30 0.57
CA ASN A 34 12.42 -22.84 1.50
C ASN A 34 12.74 -21.44 2.07
N GLY A 35 14.02 -21.16 2.33
CA GLY A 35 14.48 -19.84 2.75
C GLY A 35 14.18 -18.75 1.72
N ILE A 36 14.49 -19.00 0.44
CA ILE A 36 14.22 -18.04 -0.65
C ILE A 36 12.72 -17.74 -0.77
N ARG A 37 11.87 -18.78 -0.77
CA ARG A 37 10.42 -18.60 -0.86
C ARG A 37 9.86 -17.79 0.30
N THR A 38 10.33 -18.05 1.51
CA THR A 38 9.92 -17.31 2.71
C THR A 38 10.30 -15.83 2.61
N GLN A 39 11.49 -15.54 2.08
CA GLN A 39 11.94 -14.16 1.87
C GLN A 39 11.07 -13.43 0.84
N GLU A 40 10.71 -14.08 -0.27
CA GLU A 40 9.84 -13.51 -1.30
C GLU A 40 8.42 -13.20 -0.75
N ILE A 41 7.84 -14.13 0.01
CA ILE A 41 6.55 -13.92 0.69
C ILE A 41 6.64 -12.71 1.63
N ALA A 42 7.65 -12.70 2.51
CA ALA A 42 7.82 -11.62 3.48
C ALA A 42 8.02 -10.27 2.78
N GLN A 43 8.80 -10.23 1.70
CA GLN A 43 9.05 -9.00 0.94
C GLN A 43 7.77 -8.48 0.26
N THR A 44 7.02 -9.34 -0.42
CA THR A 44 5.79 -8.94 -1.14
C THR A 44 4.69 -8.45 -0.20
N VAL A 45 4.47 -9.15 0.91
CA VAL A 45 3.51 -8.74 1.96
C VAL A 45 3.96 -7.44 2.64
N THR A 46 5.25 -7.27 2.91
CA THR A 46 5.80 -6.03 3.49
C THR A 46 5.61 -4.84 2.56
N THR A 47 5.87 -5.01 1.26
CA THR A 47 5.62 -3.96 0.26
C THR A 47 4.14 -3.59 0.22
N ALA A 48 3.23 -4.56 0.17
CA ALA A 48 1.78 -4.31 0.19
C ALA A 48 1.34 -3.55 1.45
N ALA A 49 1.86 -3.95 2.63
CA ALA A 49 1.58 -3.27 3.90
C ALA A 49 2.12 -1.84 3.92
N ASN A 50 3.32 -1.60 3.40
CA ASN A 50 3.91 -0.26 3.30
C ASN A 50 3.09 0.64 2.36
N THR A 51 2.66 0.13 1.21
CA THR A 51 1.77 0.85 0.29
C THR A 51 0.44 1.21 0.95
N ALA A 52 -0.19 0.25 1.62
CA ALA A 52 -1.40 0.47 2.40
C ALA A 52 -1.22 1.57 3.46
N GLN A 53 -0.15 1.48 4.25
CA GLN A 53 0.14 2.49 5.28
C GLN A 53 0.43 3.85 4.70
N GLN A 54 1.11 3.95 3.55
CA GLN A 54 1.38 5.21 2.87
C GLN A 54 0.07 5.89 2.45
N VAL A 55 -0.85 5.15 1.84
CA VAL A 55 -2.17 5.65 1.46
C VAL A 55 -2.96 6.13 2.68
N VAL A 56 -3.04 5.28 3.72
CA VAL A 56 -3.75 5.61 4.96
C VAL A 56 -3.17 6.84 5.63
N ARG A 57 -1.84 6.92 5.81
CA ARG A 57 -1.19 8.06 6.46
C ARG A 57 -1.39 9.36 5.68
N SER A 58 -1.32 9.30 4.36
CA SER A 58 -1.59 10.46 3.50
C SER A 58 -3.00 10.99 3.74
N ILE A 59 -4.00 10.12 3.68
CA ILE A 59 -5.41 10.49 3.88
C ILE A 59 -5.65 10.97 5.30
N GLN A 60 -5.20 10.23 6.32
CA GLN A 60 -5.38 10.59 7.73
C GLN A 60 -4.76 11.96 8.05
N THR A 61 -3.57 12.24 7.54
CA THR A 61 -2.91 13.53 7.77
C THR A 61 -3.70 14.67 7.13
N GLY A 62 -4.22 14.48 5.92
CA GLY A 62 -5.03 15.48 5.25
C GLY A 62 -6.40 15.66 5.92
N VAL A 63 -7.11 14.57 6.24
CA VAL A 63 -8.43 14.63 6.89
C VAL A 63 -8.35 15.23 8.30
N ARG A 64 -7.34 14.89 9.10
CA ARG A 64 -7.17 15.47 10.43
C ARG A 64 -7.00 16.99 10.39
N ASN A 65 -6.36 17.52 9.36
CA ASN A 65 -6.18 18.96 9.16
C ASN A 65 -7.28 19.59 8.28
N ALA A 66 -8.32 18.83 7.94
CA ALA A 66 -9.38 19.29 7.06
C ALA A 66 -10.44 20.08 7.83
N SER A 67 -10.86 21.18 7.22
CA SER A 67 -12.04 21.95 7.58
C SER A 67 -13.32 21.37 6.97
N ALA A 68 -13.24 20.73 5.80
CA ALA A 68 -14.35 19.98 5.22
C ALA A 68 -13.80 18.84 4.36
N ILE A 69 -14.61 17.80 4.20
CA ILE A 69 -14.33 16.66 3.33
C ILE A 69 -15.55 16.35 2.47
N THR A 70 -15.32 15.81 1.28
CA THR A 70 -16.37 15.25 0.43
C THR A 70 -15.83 14.05 -0.35
N VAL A 71 -16.69 13.08 -0.62
CA VAL A 71 -16.37 11.93 -1.47
C VAL A 71 -17.35 11.92 -2.62
N THR A 72 -16.82 11.98 -3.85
CA THR A 72 -17.60 11.79 -5.08
C THR A 72 -17.21 10.44 -5.67
N SER A 73 -18.19 9.63 -6.05
CA SER A 73 -17.97 8.31 -6.67
C SER A 73 -18.64 8.24 -8.03
N ASP A 74 -17.95 7.70 -9.02
CA ASP A 74 -18.54 7.30 -10.29
C ASP A 74 -18.81 5.78 -10.24
N PRO A 75 -20.08 5.36 -10.12
CA PRO A 75 -20.43 3.94 -10.03
C PRO A 75 -20.22 3.18 -11.35
N VAL A 76 -20.21 3.87 -12.50
CA VAL A 76 -20.01 3.24 -13.81
C VAL A 76 -18.53 2.92 -14.02
N ALA A 77 -17.66 3.89 -13.71
CA ALA A 77 -16.21 3.71 -13.81
C ALA A 77 -15.60 3.03 -12.57
N GLY A 78 -16.34 2.91 -11.47
CA GLY A 78 -15.84 2.42 -10.18
C GLY A 78 -14.81 3.34 -9.51
N THR A 79 -14.74 4.61 -9.94
CA THR A 79 -13.73 5.57 -9.48
C THR A 79 -14.24 6.38 -8.31
N GLN A 80 -13.34 6.83 -7.44
CA GLN A 80 -13.69 7.63 -6.27
C GLN A 80 -12.73 8.78 -6.08
N LEU A 81 -13.27 9.96 -5.78
CA LEU A 81 -12.52 11.17 -5.49
C LEU A 81 -12.87 11.63 -4.07
N LEU A 82 -11.91 11.52 -3.16
CA LEU A 82 -11.97 12.14 -1.85
C LEU A 82 -11.30 13.52 -1.95
N MET A 83 -12.01 14.59 -1.56
CA MET A 83 -11.47 15.94 -1.48
C MET A 83 -11.54 16.45 -0.05
N ALA A 84 -10.51 17.18 0.36
CA ALA A 84 -10.40 17.81 1.65
C ALA A 84 -9.87 19.25 1.51
N ARG A 85 -10.50 20.20 2.21
CA ARG A 85 -9.95 21.54 2.41
C ARG A 85 -9.11 21.55 3.67
N THR A 86 -7.79 21.51 3.53
CA THR A 86 -6.86 21.50 4.66
C THR A 86 -6.41 22.90 5.03
N VAL A 87 -6.26 23.19 6.31
CA VAL A 87 -5.60 24.42 6.78
C VAL A 87 -4.15 24.08 7.14
N GLY A 88 -3.21 24.96 6.78
CA GLY A 88 -1.81 24.79 7.15
C GLY A 88 -1.63 24.65 8.66
N SER A 89 -0.66 23.85 9.08
CA SER A 89 -0.29 23.66 10.48
C SER A 89 0.66 24.74 11.00
N ASP A 90 1.03 25.70 10.16
CA ASP A 90 1.91 26.81 10.52
C ASP A 90 1.10 27.89 11.26
N PRO A 91 1.41 28.19 12.54
CA PRO A 91 0.70 29.23 13.30
C PRO A 91 0.85 30.63 12.70
N ARG A 92 1.80 30.85 11.77
CA ARG A 92 2.02 32.13 11.08
C ARG A 92 1.25 32.24 9.78
N THR A 93 0.73 31.13 9.23
CA THR A 93 -0.01 31.12 7.96
C THR A 93 -1.23 30.20 8.02
N THR A 94 -2.43 30.79 8.00
CA THR A 94 -3.72 30.06 7.94
C THR A 94 -4.14 29.74 6.50
N ALA A 95 -3.19 29.71 5.57
CA ALA A 95 -3.47 29.54 4.16
C ALA A 95 -4.13 28.17 3.90
N ALA A 96 -5.34 28.20 3.37
CA ALA A 96 -6.05 26.99 2.98
C ALA A 96 -5.36 26.35 1.77
N SER A 97 -5.32 25.02 1.78
CA SER A 97 -4.95 24.19 0.64
C SER A 97 -6.09 23.24 0.31
N CYS A 98 -6.24 22.86 -0.95
CA CYS A 98 -7.09 21.74 -1.31
C CYS A 98 -6.21 20.51 -1.49
N GLN A 99 -6.61 19.39 -0.89
CA GLN A 99 -5.97 18.10 -1.09
C GLN A 99 -7.02 17.11 -1.57
N ALA A 100 -6.64 16.30 -2.56
CA ALA A 100 -7.51 15.30 -3.13
C ALA A 100 -6.79 13.96 -3.20
N TRP A 101 -7.58 12.89 -3.11
CA TRP A 101 -7.17 11.52 -3.37
C TRP A 101 -8.13 10.91 -4.35
N TYR A 102 -7.57 10.28 -5.39
CA TYR A 102 -8.35 9.68 -6.44
C TYR A 102 -8.03 8.19 -6.54
N TYR A 103 -9.06 7.38 -6.43
CA TYR A 103 -9.04 5.94 -6.65
C TYR A 103 -9.57 5.62 -8.04
N THR A 104 -8.84 4.77 -8.76
CA THR A 104 -9.29 4.18 -10.02
C THR A 104 -9.07 2.67 -9.99
N PRO A 105 -10.05 1.85 -10.42
CA PRO A 105 -9.89 0.40 -10.51
C PRO A 105 -9.04 -0.04 -11.72
N THR A 106 -8.74 0.88 -12.65
CA THR A 106 -7.91 0.60 -13.83
C THR A 106 -6.53 0.05 -13.45
N ASN A 107 -5.98 -0.87 -14.24
CA ASN A 107 -4.63 -1.44 -14.06
C ASN A 107 -4.41 -2.08 -12.68
N GLY A 108 -5.42 -2.81 -12.15
CA GLY A 108 -5.32 -3.48 -10.86
C GLY A 108 -5.53 -2.56 -9.66
N GLY A 109 -6.02 -1.34 -9.89
CA GLY A 109 -6.39 -0.43 -8.82
C GLY A 109 -5.24 0.46 -8.37
N SER A 110 -5.46 1.77 -8.29
CA SER A 110 -4.44 2.73 -7.86
C SER A 110 -5.05 3.93 -7.15
N VAL A 111 -4.30 4.46 -6.19
CA VAL A 111 -4.65 5.69 -5.47
C VAL A 111 -3.61 6.76 -5.77
N TYR A 112 -4.10 7.93 -6.20
CA TYR A 112 -3.31 9.11 -6.49
C TYR A 112 -3.64 10.22 -5.49
N THR A 113 -2.73 11.18 -5.32
CA THR A 113 -2.98 12.40 -4.56
C THR A 113 -2.56 13.64 -5.33
N LYS A 114 -3.26 14.74 -5.06
CA LYS A 114 -2.91 16.06 -5.56
C LYS A 114 -3.20 17.10 -4.49
N ARG A 115 -2.34 18.10 -4.41
CA ARG A 115 -2.52 19.25 -3.52
C ARG A 115 -2.35 20.54 -4.29
N THR A 116 -3.18 21.54 -4.00
CA THR A 116 -3.10 22.88 -4.59
C THR A 116 -3.00 23.93 -3.48
N THR A 117 -2.05 24.84 -3.68
CA THR A 117 -1.79 26.02 -2.84
C THR A 117 -1.49 27.20 -3.75
N PRO A 118 -2.28 28.28 -3.74
CA PRO A 118 -3.45 28.53 -2.89
C PRO A 118 -4.64 27.59 -3.17
N ALA A 119 -5.57 27.48 -2.22
CA ALA A 119 -6.75 26.63 -2.34
C ALA A 119 -7.54 26.94 -3.63
N SER A 120 -7.77 25.90 -4.43
CA SER A 120 -8.52 25.93 -5.67
C SER A 120 -9.11 24.54 -5.95
N VAL A 121 -10.26 24.50 -6.64
CA VAL A 121 -10.93 23.25 -7.01
C VAL A 121 -9.97 22.33 -7.76
N ILE A 122 -9.94 21.05 -7.36
CA ILE A 122 -9.16 20.02 -8.03
C ILE A 122 -10.09 19.21 -8.92
N ALA A 123 -10.04 19.49 -10.23
CA ALA A 123 -10.73 18.69 -11.23
C ALA A 123 -9.89 17.48 -11.65
N LEU A 124 -10.58 16.39 -12.02
CA LEU A 124 -9.96 15.26 -12.70
C LEU A 124 -9.62 15.63 -14.16
N PRO A 125 -8.40 15.34 -14.64
CA PRO A 125 -8.06 15.52 -16.05
C PRO A 125 -8.85 14.55 -16.92
N SER A 126 -9.22 14.97 -18.13
CA SER A 126 -9.97 14.16 -19.11
C SER A 126 -9.24 12.90 -19.60
N GLY A 127 -7.93 12.80 -19.36
CA GLY A 127 -7.11 11.60 -19.62
C GLY A 127 -6.76 10.79 -18.37
N GLY A 128 -7.34 11.12 -17.21
CA GLY A 128 -7.03 10.48 -15.93
C GLY A 128 -5.90 11.15 -15.14
N PRO A 129 -5.56 10.62 -13.96
CA PRO A 129 -4.64 11.25 -13.00
C PRO A 129 -3.16 11.07 -13.35
N GLN A 130 -2.82 10.20 -14.31
CA GLN A 130 -1.45 9.76 -14.58
C GLN A 130 -0.58 10.92 -15.08
N GLY A 131 0.64 11.04 -14.53
CA GLY A 131 1.59 12.10 -14.88
C GLY A 131 1.24 13.51 -14.35
N ILE A 132 0.02 13.71 -13.84
CA ILE A 132 -0.44 15.00 -13.28
C ILE A 132 -0.60 14.91 -11.75
N TRP A 133 -0.98 13.73 -11.25
CA TRP A 133 -1.14 13.45 -9.83
C TRP A 133 -0.03 12.52 -9.35
N THR A 134 0.32 12.63 -8.07
CA THR A 134 1.32 11.77 -7.45
C THR A 134 0.69 10.41 -7.13
N LEU A 135 1.28 9.33 -7.61
CA LEU A 135 0.86 7.97 -7.25
C LEU A 135 1.24 7.69 -5.79
N LEU A 136 0.27 7.26 -4.98
CA LEU A 136 0.50 6.81 -3.60
C LEU A 136 0.62 5.29 -3.48
N GLY A 137 -0.08 4.56 -4.34
CA GLY A 137 -0.09 3.11 -4.29
C GLY A 137 -0.84 2.48 -5.45
N SER A 138 -0.47 1.24 -5.76
CA SER A 138 -1.09 0.40 -6.79
C SER A 138 -1.46 -0.97 -6.20
N GLY A 139 -2.27 -1.74 -6.92
CA GLY A 139 -2.78 -3.03 -6.44
C GLY A 139 -3.89 -2.88 -5.40
N ILE A 140 -4.63 -1.77 -5.42
CA ILE A 140 -5.62 -1.42 -4.39
C ILE A 140 -7.03 -1.79 -4.89
N SER A 141 -7.75 -2.62 -4.15
CA SER A 141 -9.14 -2.96 -4.45
C SER A 141 -10.06 -2.69 -3.26
N PRO A 142 -11.34 -2.34 -3.46
CA PRO A 142 -12.30 -2.30 -2.36
C PRO A 142 -12.40 -3.69 -1.75
N SER A 143 -12.34 -3.78 -0.42
CA SER A 143 -12.45 -5.09 0.27
C SER A 143 -13.89 -5.58 0.40
N ASP A 144 -14.86 -4.69 0.17
CA ASP A 144 -16.27 -5.00 0.14
C ASP A 144 -16.79 -4.91 -1.30
N PRO A 145 -17.06 -6.04 -1.97
CA PRO A 145 -17.51 -6.04 -3.35
C PRO A 145 -18.95 -5.54 -3.51
N ALA A 146 -19.76 -5.52 -2.43
CA ALA A 146 -21.15 -5.03 -2.50
C ALA A 146 -21.19 -3.50 -2.52
N THR A 147 -20.31 -2.85 -1.77
CA THR A 147 -20.21 -1.38 -1.79
C THR A 147 -19.28 -0.87 -2.89
N GLY A 148 -18.22 -1.63 -3.21
CA GLY A 148 -17.18 -1.19 -4.13
C GLY A 148 -16.41 0.05 -3.67
N LYS A 149 -16.50 0.42 -2.39
CA LYS A 149 -15.95 1.68 -1.84
C LYS A 149 -14.59 1.49 -1.19
N VAL A 150 -13.59 2.23 -1.67
CA VAL A 150 -12.29 2.42 -1.00
C VAL A 150 -12.40 3.58 0.00
N PHE A 151 -13.08 4.66 -0.40
CA PHE A 151 -13.38 5.83 0.42
C PHE A 151 -14.88 5.85 0.73
N ASN A 152 -15.22 5.88 2.01
CA ASN A 152 -16.59 6.07 2.45
C ASN A 152 -16.65 7.24 3.43
N ALA A 153 -17.43 8.27 3.13
CA ALA A 153 -17.66 9.41 4.03
C ALA A 153 -19.14 9.45 4.41
N PRO A 154 -19.58 8.63 5.39
CA PRO A 154 -20.99 8.56 5.78
C PRO A 154 -21.49 9.84 6.43
N SER A 155 -20.58 10.67 6.94
CA SER A 155 -20.86 12.02 7.44
C SER A 155 -19.74 12.97 7.01
N GLY A 156 -20.04 14.26 6.82
CA GLY A 156 -19.10 15.28 6.34
C GLY A 156 -17.88 15.56 7.23
N GLY A 157 -17.69 14.81 8.32
CA GLY A 157 -16.56 14.91 9.23
C GLY A 157 -15.82 13.59 9.50
N ARG A 158 -16.22 12.47 8.88
CA ARG A 158 -15.55 11.16 8.99
C ARG A 158 -15.24 10.58 7.61
N VAL A 159 -14.06 10.01 7.44
CA VAL A 159 -13.71 9.13 6.32
C VAL A 159 -13.38 7.73 6.87
N GLU A 160 -14.05 6.74 6.34
CA GLU A 160 -13.75 5.32 6.47
C GLU A 160 -12.96 4.86 5.24
N LEU A 161 -11.90 4.10 5.49
CA LEU A 161 -11.03 3.50 4.50
C LEU A 161 -11.11 2.00 4.66
N LYS A 162 -11.59 1.30 3.63
CA LYS A 162 -11.74 -0.16 3.64
C LYS A 162 -11.31 -0.73 2.29
N PHE A 163 -10.08 -1.23 2.22
CA PHE A 163 -9.49 -1.70 0.96
C PHE A 163 -8.44 -2.77 1.19
N ASP A 164 -8.17 -3.54 0.14
CA ASP A 164 -7.15 -4.57 0.07
C ASP A 164 -5.99 -4.09 -0.80
N VAL A 165 -4.77 -4.52 -0.46
CA VAL A 165 -3.58 -4.30 -1.29
C VAL A 165 -3.00 -5.63 -1.73
N ALA A 166 -2.78 -5.78 -3.04
CA ALA A 166 -2.24 -6.98 -3.65
C ALA A 166 -0.79 -7.25 -3.20
N ALA A 167 -0.52 -8.49 -2.78
CA ALA A 167 0.79 -8.97 -2.36
C ALA A 167 1.36 -10.01 -3.34
N GLY A 168 1.26 -9.74 -4.65
CA GLY A 168 1.65 -10.68 -5.70
C GLY A 168 0.73 -11.91 -5.73
N SER A 169 1.30 -13.10 -5.63
CA SER A 169 0.58 -14.38 -5.53
C SER A 169 0.10 -14.71 -4.10
N HIS A 170 0.41 -13.86 -3.12
CA HIS A 170 0.09 -14.08 -1.71
C HIS A 170 -1.20 -13.38 -1.28
N PRO A 171 -1.78 -13.73 -0.12
CA PRO A 171 -3.01 -13.11 0.37
C PRO A 171 -2.90 -11.59 0.45
N TYR A 172 -4.01 -10.91 0.15
CA TYR A 172 -4.11 -9.47 0.22
C TYR A 172 -3.90 -8.94 1.64
N VAL A 173 -3.38 -7.72 1.75
CA VAL A 173 -3.30 -6.99 3.00
C VAL A 173 -4.55 -6.11 3.15
N LEU A 174 -5.45 -6.49 4.05
CA LEU A 174 -6.64 -5.71 4.39
C LEU A 174 -6.28 -4.48 5.23
N MET A 175 -6.76 -3.33 4.79
CA MET A 175 -6.81 -2.11 5.57
C MET A 175 -8.25 -1.75 5.88
N ASN A 176 -8.53 -1.57 7.17
CA ASN A 176 -9.81 -1.10 7.67
C ASN A 176 -9.56 -0.07 8.77
N THR A 177 -9.80 1.20 8.48
CA THR A 177 -9.56 2.30 9.41
C THR A 177 -10.54 3.45 9.18
N MET A 178 -10.66 4.32 10.17
CA MET A 178 -11.47 5.53 10.09
C MET A 178 -10.70 6.73 10.63
N THR A 179 -11.02 7.90 10.12
CA THR A 179 -10.41 9.16 10.54
C THR A 179 -11.45 10.29 10.55
N TYR A 180 -11.22 11.27 11.42
CA TYR A 180 -12.13 12.37 11.68
C TYR A 180 -11.44 13.70 11.41
N ILE A 181 -12.21 14.69 10.98
CA ILE A 181 -11.76 16.09 10.98
C ILE A 181 -11.57 16.57 12.42
N SER A 182 -10.60 17.46 12.65
CA SER A 182 -10.37 18.05 13.97
C SER A 182 -11.15 19.35 14.22
N LEU A 183 -11.72 19.94 13.16
CA LEU A 183 -12.36 21.25 13.17
C LEU A 183 -13.88 21.13 13.25
N SER A 184 -14.51 21.85 14.19
CA SER A 184 -15.97 21.86 14.37
C SER A 184 -16.73 22.74 13.38
N ALA A 185 -16.06 23.73 12.78
CA ALA A 185 -16.65 24.62 11.77
C ALA A 185 -16.25 24.15 10.37
N THR A 186 -17.23 23.71 9.58
CA THR A 186 -16.97 23.20 8.25
C THR A 186 -16.96 24.30 7.20
N VAL A 187 -15.82 24.46 6.53
CA VAL A 187 -15.67 25.37 5.38
C VAL A 187 -15.18 24.54 4.20
N SER A 188 -15.89 24.57 3.07
CA SER A 188 -15.56 23.78 1.88
C SER A 188 -14.95 24.63 0.76
N SER A 189 -15.41 25.87 0.60
CA SER A 189 -14.91 26.80 -0.42
C SER A 189 -13.44 27.20 -0.19
N PRO A 190 -12.61 27.28 -1.24
CA PRO A 190 -12.93 27.13 -2.67
C PRO A 190 -12.66 25.71 -3.22
N CYS A 191 -12.53 24.69 -2.37
CA CYS A 191 -12.16 23.35 -2.82
C CYS A 191 -13.35 22.60 -3.45
N PHE A 192 -14.55 22.80 -2.89
CA PHE A 192 -15.82 22.26 -3.35
C PHE A 192 -16.99 22.95 -2.65
#